data_AF-A0A3L6QE81-F1
#
_entry.id   AF-A0A3L6QE81-F1
#
_cell.length_a   1.000
_cell.length_b   1.000
_cell.length_c   1.000
_cell.angle_alpha   90.00
_cell.angle_beta   90.00
_cell.angle_gamma   90.00
#
_symmetry.space_group_name_H-M   'P 1'
#
loop_
_entity.id
_entity.type
_entity.pdbx_description
1 polymer ?
#
loop_
_entity_poly.entity_id
_entity_poly.type
_entity_poly.pdbx_seq_one_letter_code
_entity_poly.pdbx_strand_id
1 'polypeptide(L)'
;MPPPTGASTEEDAVVVVAADAIATSAAPNAGDPEPQRDKRRRRKKRRRRPRAPTEEELAAWRSLLRWACPGREVASDDGQAAEAGRARLRRPRVAVELHAHSACSDGTLSPAELVERAHRNGVKVFALTDHDTMAGVPEAVEAAKQYPVRIIPGVEISAVHSPSDESGSGAEEPVHILAYYGSWGPARPQELERFLAGIREARYARANEMLLKLRGLGMPMKLEDVCKIAGNGVAPGGLHVARAMVDAGHVEDLRQAFSRYLYDGGPAYATGSEPTAESVVQLVCRTGGVAVLAHPWALKNPGAVIKNLKAADLHGIEVYRSDGKVSGLPDDLLFSMVFLNPAAKEHGLVQWT
;
A
#
# COMPACT_ATOMS: atom_id res chain seq x y z
N MET A 1 -30.03 -41.10 20.91
CA MET A 1 -30.20 -39.99 21.86
C MET A 1 -29.16 -38.93 21.57
N PRO A 2 -29.53 -37.69 21.18
CA PRO A 2 -28.64 -36.54 21.31
C PRO A 2 -28.88 -35.86 22.67
N PRO A 3 -27.83 -35.35 23.32
CA PRO A 3 -27.90 -33.95 23.78
C PRO A 3 -26.52 -33.25 23.84
N PRO A 4 -26.44 -31.93 24.13
CA PRO A 4 -27.44 -30.89 23.90
C PRO A 4 -26.88 -29.67 23.14
N THR A 5 -27.83 -28.96 22.53
CA THR A 5 -27.77 -27.56 22.12
C THR A 5 -27.46 -26.63 23.30
N GLY A 6 -26.45 -25.79 23.15
CA GLY A 6 -26.19 -24.60 23.95
C GLY A 6 -25.84 -23.45 23.01
N ALA A 7 -26.87 -22.74 22.56
CA ALA A 7 -26.70 -21.45 21.91
C ALA A 7 -26.22 -20.45 22.98
N SER A 8 -25.00 -19.93 22.81
CA SER A 8 -24.57 -18.69 23.43
C SER A 8 -24.21 -17.74 22.30
N THR A 9 -25.02 -16.70 22.20
CA THR A 9 -24.87 -15.54 21.34
C THR A 9 -23.72 -14.70 21.88
N GLU A 10 -22.58 -14.68 21.20
CA GLU A 10 -21.54 -13.69 21.41
C GLU A 10 -21.30 -12.98 20.09
N GLU A 11 -21.64 -11.70 20.10
CA GLU A 11 -21.68 -10.79 18.95
C GLU A 11 -20.27 -10.40 18.50
N ASP A 12 -20.05 -10.51 17.19
CA ASP A 12 -18.77 -10.32 16.52
C ASP A 12 -18.27 -8.86 16.54
N ALA A 13 -17.03 -8.65 17.00
CA ALA A 13 -16.35 -7.36 17.02
C ALA A 13 -15.44 -7.16 15.78
N VAL A 14 -15.86 -6.27 14.87
CA VAL A 14 -15.17 -5.86 13.61
C VAL A 14 -13.93 -5.00 13.88
N VAL A 15 -12.90 -4.98 12.98
CA VAL A 15 -11.65 -4.18 13.08
C VAL A 15 -11.36 -3.13 11.97
N VAL A 16 -11.60 -1.84 12.26
CA VAL A 16 -11.27 -0.60 11.49
C VAL A 16 -10.22 0.27 12.20
N VAL A 17 -9.20 0.77 11.47
CA VAL A 17 -8.11 1.58 12.03
C VAL A 17 -7.83 2.84 11.21
N ALA A 18 -7.64 3.96 11.92
CA ALA A 18 -7.25 5.25 11.39
C ALA A 18 -5.72 5.44 11.46
N ALA A 19 -5.11 5.86 10.35
CA ALA A 19 -3.74 6.37 10.32
C ALA A 19 -3.74 7.76 9.67
N ASP A 20 -3.18 8.77 10.34
CA ASP A 20 -2.76 10.01 9.65
C ASP A 20 -1.28 9.83 9.31
N ALA A 21 -0.92 10.10 8.05
CA ALA A 21 0.46 10.17 7.60
C ALA A 21 1.26 11.19 8.41
N ILE A 22 2.45 10.80 8.88
CA ILE A 22 3.43 11.72 9.43
C ILE A 22 4.17 12.32 8.23
N ALA A 23 3.95 13.62 7.98
CA ALA A 23 4.73 14.38 7.03
C ALA A 23 6.22 14.29 7.40
N THR A 24 7.04 13.83 6.46
CA THR A 24 8.50 13.87 6.56
C THR A 24 8.96 15.33 6.49
N SER A 25 9.77 15.75 7.46
CA SER A 25 10.29 17.11 7.53
C SER A 25 11.31 17.36 6.42
N ALA A 26 10.97 18.20 5.45
CA ALA A 26 11.92 18.86 4.56
C ALA A 26 12.38 20.20 5.18
N ALA A 27 13.68 20.49 5.06
CA ALA A 27 14.39 21.66 5.61
C ALA A 27 14.03 22.99 4.88
N PRO A 28 14.42 24.17 5.43
CA PRO A 28 13.84 25.47 5.06
C PRO A 28 14.64 26.21 3.96
N ASN A 29 13.93 26.80 3.00
CA ASN A 29 14.27 28.02 2.22
C ASN A 29 13.27 28.13 1.04
N ALA A 30 12.90 29.26 0.46
CA ALA A 30 13.26 30.67 0.62
C ALA A 30 12.00 31.51 0.28
N GLY A 31 12.03 32.80 0.60
CA GLY A 31 10.87 33.68 0.59
C GLY A 31 10.23 33.96 -0.77
N ASP A 32 8.97 34.37 -0.71
CA ASP A 32 8.29 35.17 -1.72
C ASP A 32 7.11 35.94 -1.06
N PRO A 33 6.62 37.04 -1.69
CA PRO A 33 6.17 38.24 -0.98
C PRO A 33 4.70 38.21 -0.51
N GLU A 34 4.40 39.09 0.45
CA GLU A 34 3.07 39.29 1.07
C GLU A 34 1.94 39.53 0.04
N PRO A 35 0.77 38.87 0.19
CA PRO A 35 -0.41 39.25 -0.57
C PRO A 35 -1.22 40.33 0.16
N GLN A 36 -1.49 41.41 -0.57
CA GLN A 36 -2.37 42.51 -0.17
C GLN A 36 -3.77 42.02 0.21
N ARG A 37 -4.28 42.61 1.30
CA ARG A 37 -5.61 42.35 1.89
C ARG A 37 -6.73 42.79 0.95
N ASP A 38 -7.40 41.83 0.31
CA ASP A 38 -8.71 42.08 -0.30
C ASP A 38 -9.85 41.52 0.60
N LYS A 39 -10.75 42.43 1.01
CA LYS A 39 -11.83 42.19 1.96
C LYS A 39 -13.02 41.55 1.23
N ARG A 40 -13.06 40.22 1.09
CA ARG A 40 -14.28 39.50 0.69
C ARG A 40 -14.83 38.60 1.80
N ARG A 41 -16.11 38.84 2.11
CA ARG A 41 -16.93 38.26 3.19
C ARG A 41 -16.78 36.73 3.31
N ARG A 42 -16.20 36.24 4.40
CA ARG A 42 -16.20 34.82 4.79
C ARG A 42 -17.61 34.39 5.23
N ARG A 43 -18.37 33.72 4.35
CA ARG A 43 -19.46 32.82 4.78
C ARG A 43 -18.83 31.65 5.53
N LYS A 44 -19.06 31.56 6.85
CA LYS A 44 -18.67 30.39 7.67
C LYS A 44 -19.37 29.14 7.09
N LYS A 45 -18.67 28.33 6.28
CA LYS A 45 -19.06 26.93 6.04
C LYS A 45 -19.13 26.25 7.40
N ARG A 46 -20.33 25.85 7.85
CA ARG A 46 -20.50 24.99 9.03
C ARG A 46 -19.68 23.72 8.77
N ARG A 47 -18.52 23.59 9.42
CA ARG A 47 -17.79 22.31 9.47
C ARG A 47 -18.76 21.28 10.02
N ARG A 48 -19.21 20.34 9.18
CA ARG A 48 -20.00 19.18 9.62
C ARG A 48 -19.19 18.51 10.73
N ARG A 49 -19.82 18.29 11.89
CA ARG A 49 -19.17 17.58 12.99
C ARG A 49 -18.85 16.15 12.51
N PRO A 50 -17.66 15.61 12.82
CA PRO A 50 -17.38 14.21 12.53
C PRO A 50 -18.43 13.32 13.19
N ARG A 51 -18.90 12.30 12.47
CA ARG A 51 -19.81 11.28 13.01
C ARG A 51 -19.10 10.56 14.16
N ALA A 52 -19.85 10.18 15.20
CA ALA A 52 -19.32 9.30 16.25
C ALA A 52 -19.04 7.91 15.65
N PRO A 53 -17.89 7.28 15.96
CA PRO A 53 -17.57 5.95 15.47
C PRO A 53 -18.58 4.92 15.98
N THR A 54 -18.84 3.88 15.18
CA THR A 54 -19.70 2.75 15.57
C THR A 54 -19.02 1.89 16.63
N GLU A 55 -19.79 1.01 17.27
CA GLU A 55 -19.27 0.06 18.27
C GLU A 55 -18.29 -0.94 17.65
N GLU A 56 -18.62 -1.43 16.46
CA GLU A 56 -17.73 -2.17 15.58
C GLU A 56 -16.40 -1.42 15.34
N GLU A 57 -16.46 -0.16 14.89
CA GLU A 57 -15.27 0.69 14.67
C GLU A 57 -14.47 0.98 15.96
N LEU A 58 -15.05 0.81 17.15
CA LEU A 58 -14.37 0.94 18.43
C LEU A 58 -13.75 -0.37 18.91
N ALA A 59 -14.49 -1.48 18.81
CA ALA A 59 -14.02 -2.82 19.17
C ALA A 59 -12.79 -3.20 18.33
N ALA A 60 -12.89 -2.84 17.08
CA ALA A 60 -11.83 -2.71 16.11
C ALA A 60 -10.52 -2.16 16.61
N TRP A 61 -10.61 -0.87 16.91
CA TRP A 61 -9.51 -0.05 17.28
C TRP A 61 -8.88 -0.58 18.57
N ARG A 62 -9.68 -1.12 19.48
CA ARG A 62 -9.19 -1.82 20.68
C ARG A 62 -8.40 -3.09 20.32
N SER A 63 -8.89 -3.91 19.39
CA SER A 63 -8.16 -5.10 18.93
C SER A 63 -6.83 -4.75 18.29
N LEU A 64 -6.78 -3.74 17.41
CA LEU A 64 -5.51 -3.26 16.87
C LEU A 64 -4.61 -2.72 17.99
N LEU A 65 -5.12 -1.93 18.93
CA LEU A 65 -4.28 -1.42 20.03
C LEU A 65 -3.66 -2.53 20.86
N ARG A 66 -4.45 -3.55 21.23
CA ARG A 66 -3.95 -4.73 21.96
C ARG A 66 -2.92 -5.50 21.16
N TRP A 67 -3.15 -5.64 19.86
CA TRP A 67 -2.21 -6.27 18.95
C TRP A 67 -0.96 -5.39 18.80
N ALA A 68 -1.03 -4.19 18.25
CA ALA A 68 0.12 -3.31 18.03
C ALA A 68 0.92 -2.95 19.30
N CYS A 69 0.29 -2.91 20.48
CA CYS A 69 0.93 -2.55 21.75
C CYS A 69 0.63 -3.58 22.86
N PRO A 70 1.21 -4.79 22.83
CA PRO A 70 0.99 -5.77 23.88
C PRO A 70 1.53 -5.24 25.22
N GLY A 71 0.72 -5.26 26.28
CA GLY A 71 1.09 -4.81 27.63
C GLY A 71 0.62 -3.41 28.04
N ARG A 72 -0.03 -2.63 27.15
CA ARG A 72 -0.88 -1.51 27.60
C ARG A 72 -2.28 -2.05 27.86
N GLU A 73 -2.63 -2.22 29.14
CA GLU A 73 -4.04 -2.29 29.50
C GLU A 73 -4.71 -1.01 29.00
N VAL A 74 -5.66 -1.15 28.09
CA VAL A 74 -6.57 -0.05 27.76
C VAL A 74 -7.40 0.11 29.01
N ALA A 75 -7.04 1.08 29.86
CA ALA A 75 -7.82 1.40 31.06
C ALA A 75 -9.30 1.47 30.66
N SER A 76 -10.10 0.59 31.23
CA SER A 76 -11.55 0.67 31.16
C SER A 76 -11.91 2.04 31.72
N ASP A 77 -12.40 2.94 30.88
CA ASP A 77 -12.79 4.30 31.26
C ASP A 77 -14.14 4.30 32.02
N ASP A 78 -14.41 3.22 32.75
CA ASP A 78 -15.58 3.00 33.57
C ASP A 78 -15.17 3.21 35.03
N GLY A 79 -14.89 4.46 35.43
CA GLY A 79 -14.77 4.75 36.86
C GLY A 79 -14.21 6.08 37.34
N GLN A 80 -13.55 6.90 36.51
CA GLN A 80 -12.93 8.14 37.02
C GLN A 80 -13.21 9.41 36.19
N ALA A 81 -14.38 9.46 35.55
CA ALA A 81 -14.85 10.63 34.81
C ALA A 81 -15.62 11.65 35.68
N ALA A 82 -15.32 11.77 36.98
CA ALA A 82 -16.05 12.70 37.86
C ALA A 82 -15.30 14.00 38.20
N GLU A 83 -13.96 14.09 38.12
CA GLU A 83 -13.30 15.26 38.75
C GLU A 83 -11.98 15.76 38.14
N ALA A 84 -11.84 15.74 36.81
CA ALA A 84 -10.75 16.46 36.14
C ALA A 84 -11.23 17.18 34.88
N GLY A 85 -11.33 18.51 34.97
CA GLY A 85 -11.76 19.36 33.87
C GLY A 85 -10.94 19.20 32.59
N ARG A 86 -11.64 19.03 31.47
CA ARG A 86 -11.26 19.48 30.10
C ARG A 86 -9.83 19.17 29.61
N ALA A 87 -9.19 18.09 30.03
CA ALA A 87 -8.15 17.47 29.21
C ALA A 87 -8.86 16.59 28.17
N ARG A 88 -8.92 17.02 26.90
CA ARG A 88 -9.27 16.10 25.80
C ARG A 88 -8.31 14.92 25.89
N LEU A 89 -8.77 13.76 26.40
CA LEU A 89 -8.05 12.50 26.32
C LEU A 89 -7.66 12.28 24.85
N ARG A 90 -6.41 12.61 24.51
CA ARG A 90 -5.86 12.35 23.18
C ARG A 90 -5.77 10.84 23.09
N ARG A 91 -6.67 10.23 22.29
CA ARG A 91 -6.63 8.80 21.98
C ARG A 91 -5.20 8.40 21.62
N PRO A 92 -4.66 7.30 22.18
CA PRO A 92 -3.35 6.81 21.80
C PRO A 92 -3.34 6.57 20.29
N ARG A 93 -2.36 7.17 19.61
CA ARG A 93 -2.17 7.04 18.16
C ARG A 93 -1.17 5.92 17.92
N VAL A 94 -1.53 4.98 17.05
CA VAL A 94 -0.62 3.95 16.55
C VAL A 94 -0.18 4.38 15.17
N ALA A 95 1.13 4.55 14.98
CA ALA A 95 1.67 4.75 13.65
C ALA A 95 1.82 3.39 12.97
N VAL A 96 1.29 3.28 11.75
CA VAL A 96 1.36 2.08 10.92
C VAL A 96 1.95 2.48 9.57
N GLU A 97 2.78 1.61 9.04
CA GLU A 97 3.29 1.66 7.68
C GLU A 97 2.90 0.34 7.02
N LEU A 98 2.18 0.40 5.91
CA LEU A 98 1.65 -0.78 5.24
C LEU A 98 2.12 -0.91 3.80
N HIS A 99 2.87 0.07 3.29
CA HIS A 99 3.40 0.02 1.93
C HIS A 99 4.83 0.55 1.92
N ALA A 100 5.80 -0.35 1.98
CA ALA A 100 7.21 0.00 2.02
C ALA A 100 8.07 -1.00 1.23
N HIS A 101 9.03 -0.47 0.47
CA HIS A 101 9.94 -1.28 -0.36
C HIS A 101 11.36 -1.18 0.16
N SER A 102 12.05 -2.31 0.10
CA SER A 102 13.45 -2.50 0.44
C SER A 102 14.30 -2.67 -0.82
N ALA A 103 15.61 -2.83 -0.60
CA ALA A 103 16.56 -3.21 -1.63
C ALA A 103 16.31 -4.59 -2.25
N CYS A 104 15.32 -5.37 -1.78
CA CYS A 104 14.88 -6.59 -2.44
C CYS A 104 14.00 -6.33 -3.68
N SER A 105 13.50 -5.11 -3.88
CA SER A 105 12.90 -4.66 -5.15
C SER A 105 13.52 -3.39 -5.68
N ASP A 106 13.06 -2.22 -5.24
CA ASP A 106 13.37 -0.92 -5.81
C ASP A 106 13.52 0.16 -4.72
N GLY A 107 13.48 -0.26 -3.45
CA GLY A 107 13.89 0.53 -2.30
C GLY A 107 15.41 0.63 -2.19
N THR A 108 15.86 1.49 -1.28
CA THR A 108 17.29 1.78 -1.09
C THR A 108 17.88 1.20 0.19
N LEU A 109 17.03 0.87 1.16
CA LEU A 109 17.42 0.34 2.46
C LEU A 109 17.19 -1.16 2.51
N SER A 110 18.02 -1.89 3.26
CA SER A 110 17.77 -3.31 3.53
C SER A 110 16.48 -3.49 4.33
N PRO A 111 15.85 -4.68 4.30
CA PRO A 111 14.73 -5.00 5.17
C PRO A 111 14.99 -4.68 6.66
N ALA A 112 16.17 -5.04 7.18
CA ALA A 112 16.55 -4.72 8.56
C ALA A 112 16.65 -3.21 8.83
N GLU A 113 17.27 -2.45 7.93
CA GLU A 113 17.40 -0.99 8.04
C GLU A 113 16.04 -0.29 7.98
N LEU A 114 15.09 -0.81 7.19
CA LEU A 114 13.71 -0.30 7.16
C LEU A 114 12.99 -0.52 8.48
N VAL A 115 13.12 -1.70 9.08
CA VAL A 115 12.51 -2.00 10.38
C VAL A 115 13.06 -1.07 11.47
N GLU A 116 14.38 -0.87 11.50
CA GLU A 116 15.00 0.07 12.42
C GLU A 116 14.49 1.51 12.17
N ARG A 117 14.41 1.94 10.90
CA ARG A 117 13.87 3.26 10.54
C ARG A 117 12.42 3.41 10.97
N ALA A 118 11.60 2.39 10.78
CA ALA A 118 10.20 2.37 11.22
C ALA A 118 10.11 2.54 12.74
N HIS A 119 10.93 1.79 13.49
CA HIS A 119 11.01 1.92 14.94
C HIS A 119 11.40 3.33 15.40
N ARG A 120 12.46 3.92 14.81
CA ARG A 120 12.91 5.29 15.14
C ARG A 120 11.82 6.35 14.91
N ASN A 121 10.91 6.11 13.95
CA ASN A 121 9.78 6.98 13.65
C ASN A 121 8.51 6.65 14.47
N GLY A 122 8.60 5.73 15.43
CA GLY A 122 7.49 5.36 16.31
C GLY A 122 6.44 4.45 15.68
N VAL A 123 6.70 3.88 14.50
CA VAL A 123 5.84 2.88 13.86
C VAL A 123 5.74 1.64 14.75
N LYS A 124 4.53 1.10 14.86
CA LYS A 124 4.23 -0.11 15.64
C LYS A 124 3.85 -1.31 14.78
N VAL A 125 3.35 -1.04 13.58
CA VAL A 125 2.96 -2.06 12.60
C VAL A 125 3.60 -1.66 11.29
N PHE A 126 4.38 -2.57 10.72
CA PHE A 126 5.13 -2.36 9.49
C PHE A 126 4.87 -3.53 8.54
N ALA A 127 4.40 -3.26 7.32
CA ALA A 127 4.37 -4.26 6.26
C ALA A 127 5.53 -4.01 5.29
N LEU A 128 6.26 -5.08 4.97
CA LEU A 128 7.20 -5.06 3.85
C LEU A 128 6.48 -5.59 2.63
N THR A 129 6.43 -4.80 1.56
CA THR A 129 5.62 -5.08 0.37
C THR A 129 6.46 -4.86 -0.89
N ASP A 130 7.63 -5.48 -0.94
CA ASP A 130 8.52 -5.42 -2.12
C ASP A 130 7.77 -5.85 -3.39
N HIS A 131 8.17 -5.29 -4.52
CA HIS A 131 7.56 -5.61 -5.81
C HIS A 131 7.82 -7.06 -6.22
N ASP A 132 6.76 -7.83 -6.42
CA ASP A 132 6.77 -9.19 -6.95
C ASP A 132 7.73 -10.16 -6.23
N THR A 133 8.02 -9.93 -4.95
CA THR A 133 8.89 -10.79 -4.15
C THR A 133 8.58 -10.67 -2.65
N MET A 134 8.71 -11.79 -1.94
CA MET A 134 8.68 -11.83 -0.48
C MET A 134 10.07 -12.07 0.13
N ALA A 135 11.14 -11.98 -0.68
CA ALA A 135 12.49 -12.35 -0.28
C ALA A 135 13.02 -11.57 0.94
N GLY A 136 12.60 -10.31 1.12
CA GLY A 136 13.00 -9.49 2.26
C GLY A 136 12.22 -9.77 3.56
N VAL A 137 11.08 -10.46 3.49
CA VAL A 137 10.19 -10.67 4.65
C VAL A 137 10.87 -11.43 5.79
N PRO A 138 11.61 -12.53 5.57
CA PRO A 138 12.31 -13.22 6.65
C PRO A 138 13.31 -12.33 7.39
N GLU A 139 14.08 -11.51 6.67
CA GLU A 139 15.03 -10.56 7.27
C GLU A 139 14.30 -9.50 8.09
N ALA A 140 13.21 -8.92 7.58
CA ALA A 140 12.41 -7.94 8.31
C ALA A 140 11.82 -8.53 9.61
N VAL A 141 11.28 -9.75 9.54
CA VAL A 141 10.75 -10.46 10.72
C VAL A 141 11.85 -10.72 11.75
N GLU A 142 13.06 -11.10 11.32
CA GLU A 142 14.19 -11.31 12.24
C GLU A 142 14.63 -10.00 12.89
N ALA A 143 14.79 -8.93 12.10
CA ALA A 143 15.19 -7.61 12.60
C ALA A 143 14.18 -7.06 13.61
N ALA A 144 12.89 -7.31 13.39
CA ALA A 144 11.82 -6.85 14.28
C ALA A 144 11.88 -7.45 15.68
N LYS A 145 12.58 -8.59 15.90
CA LYS A 145 12.77 -9.14 17.26
C LYS A 145 13.53 -8.18 18.18
N GLN A 146 14.29 -7.24 17.63
CA GLN A 146 15.05 -6.25 18.39
C GLN A 146 14.22 -5.01 18.76
N TYR A 147 13.02 -4.85 18.19
CA TYR A 147 12.22 -3.64 18.29
C TYR A 147 10.76 -3.94 18.65
N PRO A 148 10.03 -3.02 19.30
CA PRO A 148 8.58 -3.14 19.51
C PRO A 148 7.80 -2.78 18.23
N VAL A 149 8.11 -3.46 17.12
CA VAL A 149 7.47 -3.32 15.80
C VAL A 149 6.94 -4.69 15.38
N ARG A 150 5.69 -4.75 14.96
CA ARG A 150 5.10 -5.96 14.38
C ARG A 150 5.23 -5.92 12.87
N ILE A 151 5.70 -7.02 12.30
CA ILE A 151 5.81 -7.19 10.85
C ILE A 151 4.54 -7.85 10.33
N ILE A 152 3.97 -7.28 9.28
CA ILE A 152 2.98 -7.93 8.43
C ILE A 152 3.72 -8.42 7.17
N PRO A 153 3.82 -9.74 6.96
CA PRO A 153 4.30 -10.27 5.69
C PRO A 153 3.45 -9.77 4.53
N GLY A 154 4.07 -9.17 3.52
CA GLY A 154 3.36 -8.71 2.35
C GLY A 154 4.19 -8.71 1.07
N VAL A 155 3.52 -8.35 -0.02
CA VAL A 155 4.10 -8.19 -1.36
C VAL A 155 3.23 -7.23 -2.15
N GLU A 156 3.84 -6.36 -2.95
CA GLU A 156 3.11 -5.58 -3.96
C GLU A 156 3.22 -6.30 -5.30
N ILE A 157 2.11 -6.83 -5.79
CA ILE A 157 2.07 -7.64 -7.01
C ILE A 157 1.69 -6.75 -8.20
N SER A 158 2.55 -6.75 -9.21
CA SER A 158 2.29 -6.05 -10.47
C SER A 158 1.23 -6.78 -11.30
N ALA A 159 0.29 -6.01 -11.83
CA ALA A 159 -0.80 -6.50 -12.65
C ALA A 159 -1.18 -5.48 -13.73
N VAL A 160 -2.06 -5.90 -14.63
CA VAL A 160 -2.74 -5.02 -15.57
C VAL A 160 -4.24 -5.11 -15.39
N HIS A 161 -4.91 -3.98 -15.54
CA HIS A 161 -6.34 -3.91 -15.67
C HIS A 161 -6.71 -3.55 -17.10
N SER A 162 -7.50 -4.41 -17.74
CA SER A 162 -8.04 -4.16 -19.07
C SER A 162 -9.49 -3.68 -18.92
N PRO A 163 -9.85 -2.49 -19.41
CA PRO A 163 -11.22 -2.02 -19.35
C PRO A 163 -12.15 -2.99 -20.08
N SER A 164 -13.18 -3.47 -19.40
CA SER A 164 -14.24 -4.26 -19.99
C SER A 164 -15.32 -3.33 -20.56
N ASP A 165 -15.00 -2.54 -21.57
CA ASP A 165 -16.00 -1.90 -22.43
C ASP A 165 -16.40 -2.85 -23.56
N GLU A 166 -17.70 -2.91 -23.92
CA GLU A 166 -18.19 -3.75 -25.02
C GLU A 166 -17.59 -3.39 -26.39
N SER A 167 -16.87 -2.26 -26.47
CA SER A 167 -16.07 -1.82 -27.61
C SER A 167 -14.66 -2.41 -27.68
N GLY A 168 -14.16 -3.07 -26.62
CA GLY A 168 -12.87 -3.77 -26.60
C GLY A 168 -11.65 -2.89 -26.93
N SER A 169 -11.76 -1.58 -26.71
CA SER A 169 -10.80 -0.57 -27.18
C SER A 169 -10.03 0.14 -26.07
N GLY A 170 -10.28 -0.23 -24.80
CA GLY A 170 -9.54 0.25 -23.66
C GLY A 170 -8.10 -0.25 -23.68
N ALA A 171 -7.13 0.67 -23.61
CA ALA A 171 -5.73 0.30 -23.37
C ALA A 171 -5.58 -0.30 -21.97
N GLU A 172 -4.75 -1.35 -21.86
CA GLU A 172 -4.38 -1.93 -20.57
C GLU A 172 -3.70 -0.87 -19.70
N GLU A 173 -4.13 -0.79 -18.44
CA GLU A 173 -3.55 0.10 -17.45
C GLU A 173 -2.80 -0.71 -16.40
N PRO A 174 -1.51 -0.41 -16.12
CA PRO A 174 -0.78 -1.02 -15.02
C PRO A 174 -1.46 -0.70 -13.68
N VAL A 175 -1.66 -1.73 -12.85
CA VAL A 175 -2.19 -1.60 -11.49
C VAL A 175 -1.38 -2.47 -10.54
N HIS A 176 -1.35 -2.13 -9.26
CA HIS A 176 -0.66 -2.93 -8.26
C HIS A 176 -1.61 -3.37 -7.15
N ILE A 177 -1.47 -4.63 -6.74
CA ILE A 177 -2.26 -5.24 -5.67
C ILE A 177 -1.33 -5.59 -4.52
N LEU A 178 -1.55 -4.97 -3.37
CA LEU A 178 -0.91 -5.33 -2.12
C LEU A 178 -1.56 -6.61 -1.60
N ALA A 179 -0.73 -7.58 -1.23
CA ALA A 179 -1.14 -8.78 -0.53
C ALA A 179 -0.57 -8.76 0.88
N TYR A 180 -1.44 -8.86 1.89
CA TYR A 180 -1.02 -9.00 3.29
C TYR A 180 -1.34 -10.38 3.82
N TYR A 181 -0.40 -11.00 4.51
CA TYR A 181 -0.55 -12.33 5.08
C TYR A 181 -0.41 -12.31 6.61
N GLY A 182 -0.92 -13.36 7.26
CA GLY A 182 -0.75 -13.55 8.69
C GLY A 182 0.71 -13.84 9.07
N SER A 183 0.99 -13.94 10.37
CA SER A 183 2.35 -14.18 10.90
C SER A 183 3.03 -15.45 10.36
N TRP A 184 2.25 -16.42 9.87
CA TRP A 184 2.74 -17.65 9.27
C TRP A 184 3.00 -17.55 7.75
N GLY A 185 2.74 -16.39 7.16
CA GLY A 185 2.85 -16.16 5.71
C GLY A 185 1.67 -16.73 4.91
N PRO A 186 1.82 -16.87 3.59
CA PRO A 186 0.78 -17.42 2.71
C PRO A 186 0.52 -18.90 3.01
N ALA A 187 -0.74 -19.32 2.92
CA ALA A 187 -1.15 -20.73 3.08
C ALA A 187 -0.62 -21.65 1.98
N ARG A 188 -0.26 -21.09 0.82
CA ARG A 188 0.28 -21.81 -0.35
C ARG A 188 1.53 -21.10 -0.89
N PRO A 189 2.65 -21.11 -0.16
CA PRO A 189 3.83 -20.31 -0.49
C PRO A 189 4.45 -20.69 -1.85
N GLN A 190 4.47 -21.97 -2.21
CA GLN A 190 5.04 -22.40 -3.50
C GLN A 190 4.20 -21.97 -4.70
N GLU A 191 2.88 -21.85 -4.53
CA GLU A 191 1.99 -21.36 -5.59
C GLU A 191 2.20 -19.87 -5.82
N LEU A 192 2.23 -19.08 -4.74
CA LEU A 192 2.53 -17.65 -4.78
C LEU A 192 3.91 -17.42 -5.41
N GLU A 193 4.95 -18.11 -4.93
CA GLU A 193 6.31 -17.90 -5.42
C GLU A 193 6.47 -18.23 -6.91
N ARG A 194 5.84 -19.31 -7.41
CA ARG A 194 5.85 -19.60 -8.86
C ARG A 194 5.20 -18.48 -9.67
N PHE A 195 4.11 -17.93 -9.18
CA PHE A 195 3.42 -16.82 -9.83
C PHE A 195 4.28 -15.56 -9.86
N LEU A 196 4.84 -15.17 -8.70
CA LEU A 196 5.73 -14.03 -8.57
C LEU A 196 7.00 -14.18 -9.43
N ALA A 197 7.58 -15.38 -9.48
CA ALA A 197 8.73 -15.68 -10.32
C ALA A 197 8.45 -15.46 -11.81
N GLY A 198 7.25 -15.81 -12.29
CA GLY A 198 6.83 -15.54 -13.67
C GLY A 198 6.76 -14.05 -13.98
N ILE A 199 6.25 -13.23 -13.05
CA ILE A 199 6.23 -11.76 -13.21
C ILE A 199 7.66 -11.22 -13.27
N ARG A 200 8.55 -11.69 -12.38
CA ARG A 200 9.95 -11.28 -12.37
C ARG A 200 10.67 -11.65 -13.66
N GLU A 201 10.41 -12.83 -14.23
CA GLU A 201 10.94 -13.24 -15.54
C GLU A 201 10.45 -12.30 -16.67
N ALA A 202 9.16 -11.97 -16.68
CA ALA A 202 8.61 -11.01 -17.63
C ALA A 202 9.24 -9.61 -17.49
N ARG A 203 9.59 -9.17 -16.28
CA ARG A 203 10.32 -7.91 -16.05
C ARG A 203 11.71 -7.92 -16.70
N TYR A 204 12.44 -9.04 -16.65
CA TYR A 204 13.73 -9.17 -17.36
C TYR A 204 13.56 -9.06 -18.88
N ALA A 205 12.54 -9.71 -19.44
CA ALA A 205 12.24 -9.62 -20.86
C ALA A 205 11.89 -8.18 -21.27
N ARG A 206 11.04 -7.52 -20.48
CA ARG A 206 10.66 -6.12 -20.66
C ARG A 206 11.85 -5.17 -20.59
N ALA A 207 12.73 -5.33 -19.60
CA ALA A 207 13.93 -4.52 -19.47
C ALA A 207 14.83 -4.65 -20.71
N ASN A 208 15.01 -5.86 -21.24
CA ASN A 208 15.75 -6.07 -22.49
C ASN A 208 15.13 -5.33 -23.68
N GLU A 209 13.80 -5.36 -23.80
CA GLU A 209 13.11 -4.63 -24.87
C GLU A 209 13.28 -3.10 -24.73
N MET A 210 13.18 -2.57 -23.52
CA MET A 210 13.44 -1.15 -23.24
C MET A 210 14.86 -0.76 -23.66
N LEU A 211 15.85 -1.61 -23.37
CA LEU A 211 17.25 -1.39 -23.77
C LEU A 211 17.45 -1.42 -25.28
N LEU A 212 16.76 -2.30 -26.00
CA LEU A 212 16.78 -2.33 -27.46
C LEU A 212 16.20 -1.04 -28.06
N LYS A 213 15.09 -0.55 -27.50
CA LYS A 213 14.48 0.73 -27.92
C LYS A 213 15.42 1.91 -27.63
N LEU A 214 16.01 1.97 -26.44
CA LEU A 214 16.99 3.01 -26.08
C LEU A 214 18.22 3.00 -26.99
N ARG A 215 18.72 1.82 -27.37
CA ARG A 215 19.79 1.70 -28.38
C ARG A 215 19.39 2.32 -29.72
N GLY A 216 18.16 2.08 -30.18
CA GLY A 216 17.62 2.70 -31.40
C GLY A 216 17.54 4.23 -31.32
N LEU A 217 17.45 4.78 -30.11
CA LEU A 217 17.46 6.21 -29.84
C LEU A 217 18.88 6.78 -29.60
N GLY A 218 19.93 6.00 -29.83
CA GLY A 218 21.32 6.42 -29.62
C GLY A 218 21.78 6.40 -28.17
N MET A 219 21.08 5.70 -27.28
CA MET A 219 21.39 5.56 -25.86
C MET A 219 21.70 4.09 -25.50
N PRO A 220 22.82 3.52 -25.99
CA PRO A 220 23.13 2.11 -25.76
C PRO A 220 23.53 1.87 -24.30
N MET A 221 22.83 0.95 -23.64
CA MET A 221 23.16 0.46 -22.30
C MET A 221 23.12 -1.07 -22.27
N LYS A 222 23.77 -1.65 -21.27
CA LYS A 222 23.85 -3.10 -21.07
C LYS A 222 22.90 -3.54 -19.97
N LEU A 223 22.30 -4.73 -20.12
CA LEU A 223 21.42 -5.29 -19.09
C LEU A 223 22.18 -5.47 -17.77
N GLU A 224 23.45 -5.86 -17.83
CA GLU A 224 24.29 -6.06 -16.67
C GLU A 224 24.40 -4.80 -15.81
N ASP A 225 24.41 -3.61 -16.42
CA ASP A 225 24.50 -2.34 -15.70
C ASP A 225 23.17 -2.02 -15.00
N VAL A 226 22.04 -2.32 -15.64
CA VAL A 226 20.71 -2.21 -15.01
C VAL A 226 20.58 -3.20 -13.84
N CYS A 227 21.03 -4.45 -14.01
CA CYS A 227 20.98 -5.46 -12.96
C CYS A 227 21.91 -5.14 -11.78
N LYS A 228 23.08 -4.52 -12.02
CA LYS A 228 23.94 -4.03 -10.93
C LYS A 228 23.24 -2.99 -10.08
N ILE A 229 22.46 -2.10 -10.71
CA ILE A 229 21.68 -1.07 -10.01
C ILE A 229 20.52 -1.71 -9.23
N ALA A 230 19.82 -2.66 -9.85
CA ALA A 230 18.72 -3.38 -9.19
C ALA A 230 19.19 -4.19 -7.97
N GLY A 231 20.38 -4.77 -8.04
CA GLY A 231 20.94 -5.63 -7.00
C GLY A 231 20.83 -7.12 -7.36
N ASN A 232 21.57 -7.94 -6.61
CA ASN A 232 21.68 -9.36 -6.90
C ASN A 232 20.34 -10.08 -6.67
N GLY A 233 19.85 -10.79 -7.69
CA GLY A 233 18.58 -11.52 -7.63
C GLY A 233 17.33 -10.64 -7.76
N VAL A 234 17.48 -9.34 -7.97
CA VAL A 234 16.38 -8.37 -8.11
C VAL A 234 16.01 -8.21 -9.58
N ALA A 235 14.73 -8.38 -9.90
CA ALA A 235 14.25 -8.18 -11.27
C ALA A 235 14.25 -6.68 -11.63
N PRO A 236 14.89 -6.28 -12.75
CA PRO A 236 14.98 -4.88 -13.13
C PRO A 236 13.59 -4.32 -13.54
N GLY A 237 13.20 -3.19 -12.98
CA GLY A 237 11.99 -2.45 -13.35
C GLY A 237 12.34 -1.15 -14.07
N GLY A 238 11.30 -0.40 -14.46
CA GLY A 238 11.47 0.89 -15.16
C GLY A 238 12.30 1.90 -14.37
N LEU A 239 12.24 1.89 -13.03
CA LEU A 239 13.07 2.74 -12.18
C LEU A 239 14.56 2.40 -12.28
N HIS A 240 14.93 1.12 -12.34
CA HIS A 240 16.32 0.70 -12.52
C HIS A 240 16.86 1.10 -13.90
N VAL A 241 16.03 0.99 -14.95
CA VAL A 241 16.39 1.48 -16.29
C VAL A 241 16.57 3.00 -16.27
N ALA A 242 15.65 3.75 -15.66
CA ALA A 242 15.76 5.20 -15.52
C ALA A 242 17.04 5.60 -14.79
N ARG A 243 17.40 4.89 -13.71
CA ARG A 243 18.64 5.13 -12.97
C ARG A 243 19.87 4.83 -13.83
N ALA A 244 19.86 3.74 -14.60
CA ALA A 244 20.93 3.43 -15.54
C ALA A 244 21.10 4.53 -16.60
N MET A 245 20.00 5.12 -17.07
CA MET A 245 20.05 6.25 -18.02
C MET A 245 20.73 7.48 -17.41
N VAL A 246 20.47 7.77 -16.12
CA VAL A 246 21.13 8.85 -15.39
C VAL A 246 22.62 8.55 -15.21
N ASP A 247 22.95 7.36 -14.71
CA ASP A 247 24.34 6.96 -14.44
C ASP A 247 25.18 6.89 -15.74
N ALA A 248 24.56 6.57 -16.88
CA ALA A 248 25.18 6.61 -18.20
C ALA A 248 25.28 8.02 -18.83
N GLY A 249 24.71 9.04 -18.18
CA GLY A 249 24.73 10.42 -18.67
C GLY A 249 23.80 10.69 -19.87
N HIS A 250 22.82 9.82 -20.10
CA HIS A 250 21.84 10.00 -21.17
C HIS A 250 20.71 10.98 -20.80
N VAL A 251 20.45 11.12 -19.49
CA VAL A 251 19.46 12.05 -18.93
C VAL A 251 20.01 12.67 -17.63
N GLU A 252 19.55 13.85 -17.29
CA GLU A 252 19.95 14.63 -16.11
C GLU A 252 19.38 14.03 -14.81
N ASP A 253 18.13 13.56 -14.86
CA ASP A 253 17.43 13.03 -13.70
C ASP A 253 16.36 11.98 -14.08
N LEU A 254 15.79 11.34 -13.05
CA LEU A 254 14.73 10.33 -13.21
C LEU A 254 13.46 10.93 -13.82
N ARG A 255 13.16 12.20 -13.54
CA ARG A 255 11.97 12.88 -14.07
C ARG A 255 12.08 13.01 -15.58
N GLN A 256 13.25 13.35 -16.11
CA GLN A 256 13.51 13.40 -17.53
C GLN A 256 13.39 12.01 -18.16
N ALA A 257 13.92 10.96 -17.53
CA ALA A 257 13.80 9.58 -18.01
C ALA A 257 12.32 9.20 -18.21
N PHE A 258 11.48 9.37 -17.19
CA PHE A 258 10.06 9.03 -17.26
C PHE A 258 9.28 9.96 -18.19
N SER A 259 9.49 11.28 -18.13
CA SER A 259 8.69 12.21 -18.93
C SER A 259 8.99 12.18 -20.44
N ARG A 260 10.21 11.81 -20.85
CA ARG A 260 10.60 11.83 -22.27
C ARG A 260 10.67 10.45 -22.92
N TYR A 261 11.01 9.41 -22.16
CA TYR A 261 11.38 8.12 -22.75
C TYR A 261 10.52 6.96 -22.24
N LEU A 262 10.28 6.92 -20.92
CA LEU A 262 9.71 5.74 -20.25
C LEU A 262 8.25 5.88 -19.82
N TYR A 263 7.56 6.97 -20.20
CA TYR A 263 6.11 7.13 -19.92
C TYR A 263 5.29 6.11 -20.70
N ASP A 264 4.02 5.93 -20.31
CA ASP A 264 3.08 5.03 -20.98
C ASP A 264 2.94 5.38 -22.49
N GLY A 265 3.31 4.44 -23.36
CA GLY A 265 3.37 4.65 -24.82
C GLY A 265 4.58 5.47 -25.31
N GLY A 266 5.56 5.75 -24.45
CA GLY A 266 6.76 6.51 -24.79
C GLY A 266 7.77 5.77 -25.68
N PRO A 267 8.78 6.47 -26.21
CA PRO A 267 9.73 5.93 -27.19
C PRO A 267 10.51 4.69 -26.75
N ALA A 268 10.78 4.57 -25.45
CA ALA A 268 11.49 3.44 -24.85
C ALA A 268 10.58 2.63 -23.91
N TYR A 269 9.28 2.89 -23.92
CA TYR A 269 8.31 2.09 -23.19
C TYR A 269 8.18 0.71 -23.84
N ALA A 270 8.25 -0.34 -23.03
CA ALA A 270 7.88 -1.70 -23.42
C ALA A 270 6.67 -2.11 -22.60
N THR A 271 5.68 -2.74 -23.25
CA THR A 271 4.55 -3.38 -22.59
C THR A 271 5.03 -4.67 -21.93
N GLY A 272 4.68 -4.88 -20.66
CA GLY A 272 4.94 -6.17 -20.02
C GLY A 272 3.85 -7.18 -20.35
N SER A 273 4.06 -8.41 -19.87
CA SER A 273 3.06 -9.48 -19.87
C SER A 273 2.61 -9.73 -18.42
N GLU A 274 2.28 -8.65 -17.72
CA GLU A 274 1.78 -8.75 -16.35
C GLU A 274 0.45 -9.53 -16.31
N PRO A 275 0.16 -10.25 -15.21
CA PRO A 275 -1.11 -10.93 -15.04
C PRO A 275 -2.27 -9.95 -14.90
N THR A 276 -3.50 -10.41 -15.16
CA THR A 276 -4.69 -9.59 -14.93
C THR A 276 -4.87 -9.34 -13.44
N ALA A 277 -5.31 -8.13 -13.09
CA ALA A 277 -5.53 -7.73 -11.71
C ALA A 277 -6.55 -8.63 -10.98
N GLU A 278 -7.58 -9.11 -11.69
CA GLU A 278 -8.54 -10.08 -11.17
C GLU A 278 -7.87 -11.42 -10.80
N SER A 279 -6.96 -11.92 -11.64
CA SER A 279 -6.23 -13.16 -11.37
C SER A 279 -5.30 -13.04 -10.16
N VAL A 280 -4.73 -11.83 -9.96
CA VAL A 280 -3.89 -11.50 -8.81
C VAL A 280 -4.74 -11.45 -7.54
N VAL A 281 -5.88 -10.77 -7.54
CA VAL A 281 -6.79 -10.74 -6.38
C VAL A 281 -7.21 -12.16 -5.99
N GLN A 282 -7.62 -12.98 -6.96
CA GLN A 282 -7.98 -14.39 -6.73
C GLN A 282 -6.82 -15.22 -6.18
N LEU A 283 -5.58 -14.97 -6.62
CA LEU A 283 -4.37 -15.59 -6.06
C LEU A 283 -4.18 -15.21 -4.60
N VAL A 284 -4.31 -13.94 -4.26
CA VAL A 284 -4.17 -13.48 -2.88
C VAL A 284 -5.23 -14.13 -1.99
N CYS A 285 -6.50 -14.16 -2.42
CA CYS A 285 -7.59 -14.80 -1.68
C CYS A 285 -7.30 -16.28 -1.43
N ARG A 286 -6.95 -17.06 -2.47
CA ARG A 286 -6.72 -18.52 -2.35
C ARG A 286 -5.41 -18.89 -1.64
N THR A 287 -4.47 -17.94 -1.54
CA THR A 287 -3.24 -18.07 -0.74
C THR A 287 -3.44 -17.58 0.71
N GLY A 288 -4.65 -17.16 1.08
CA GLY A 288 -5.02 -16.77 2.45
C GLY A 288 -4.61 -15.36 2.84
N GLY A 289 -4.43 -14.46 1.87
CA GLY A 289 -4.07 -13.06 2.09
C GLY A 289 -5.22 -12.08 1.94
N VAL A 290 -4.99 -10.83 2.35
CA VAL A 290 -5.86 -9.68 2.09
C VAL A 290 -5.37 -8.97 0.84
N ALA A 291 -6.22 -8.87 -0.17
CA ALA A 291 -5.94 -8.16 -1.42
C ALA A 291 -6.37 -6.69 -1.32
N VAL A 292 -5.43 -5.77 -1.54
CA VAL A 292 -5.67 -4.32 -1.44
C VAL A 292 -5.16 -3.61 -2.69
N LEU A 293 -5.99 -2.77 -3.31
CA LEU A 293 -5.55 -1.95 -4.45
C LEU A 293 -4.60 -0.85 -3.96
N ALA A 294 -3.36 -0.88 -4.44
CA ALA A 294 -2.35 0.12 -4.13
C ALA A 294 -2.60 1.40 -4.93
N HIS A 295 -2.22 2.54 -4.34
CA HIS A 295 -2.17 3.86 -4.97
C HIS A 295 -3.24 4.17 -6.04
N PRO A 296 -4.55 3.99 -5.74
CA PRO A 296 -5.62 4.15 -6.73
C PRO A 296 -5.66 5.54 -7.39
N TRP A 297 -5.10 6.57 -6.74
CA TRP A 297 -4.96 7.92 -7.30
C TRP A 297 -4.04 8.01 -8.52
N ALA A 298 -3.18 7.02 -8.76
CA ALA A 298 -2.29 6.97 -9.92
C ALA A 298 -3.03 6.47 -11.19
N LEU A 299 -4.22 5.91 -11.03
CA LEU A 299 -5.01 5.33 -12.11
C LEU A 299 -5.81 6.39 -12.87
N LYS A 300 -6.02 6.16 -14.16
CA LYS A 300 -6.85 6.98 -15.06
C LYS A 300 -8.31 6.94 -14.63
N ASN A 301 -8.83 5.76 -14.26
CA ASN A 301 -10.21 5.58 -13.81
C ASN A 301 -10.32 4.62 -12.60
N PRO A 302 -9.94 5.07 -11.39
CA PRO A 302 -9.96 4.21 -10.20
C PRO A 302 -11.34 3.65 -9.88
N GLY A 303 -12.43 4.38 -10.15
CA GLY A 303 -13.79 3.93 -9.83
C GLY A 303 -14.19 2.67 -10.60
N ALA A 304 -13.84 2.60 -11.89
CA ALA A 304 -14.09 1.42 -12.71
C ALA A 304 -13.24 0.23 -12.27
N VAL A 305 -11.94 0.45 -12.03
CA VAL A 305 -11.00 -0.58 -11.55
C VAL A 305 -11.49 -1.18 -10.24
N ILE A 306 -11.83 -0.33 -9.25
CA ILE A 306 -12.32 -0.80 -7.94
C ILE A 306 -13.59 -1.63 -8.10
N LYS A 307 -14.54 -1.18 -8.93
CA LYS A 307 -15.79 -1.91 -9.16
C LYS A 307 -15.54 -3.31 -9.75
N ASN A 308 -14.64 -3.40 -10.72
CA ASN A 308 -14.29 -4.66 -11.37
C ASN A 308 -13.56 -5.60 -10.41
N LEU A 309 -12.57 -5.09 -9.68
CA LEU A 309 -11.82 -5.89 -8.71
C LEU A 309 -12.64 -6.29 -7.48
N LYS A 310 -13.62 -5.50 -7.08
CA LYS A 310 -14.58 -5.89 -6.03
C LYS A 310 -15.36 -7.15 -6.43
N ALA A 311 -15.70 -7.32 -7.72
CA ALA A 311 -16.33 -8.54 -8.21
C ALA A 311 -15.38 -9.76 -8.20
N ALA A 312 -14.07 -9.53 -8.05
CA ALA A 312 -13.03 -10.56 -7.92
C ALA A 312 -12.58 -10.77 -6.46
N ASP A 313 -13.34 -10.30 -5.47
CA ASP A 313 -13.05 -10.38 -4.02
C ASP A 313 -11.90 -9.47 -3.54
N LEU A 314 -11.78 -8.27 -4.12
CA LEU A 314 -10.86 -7.25 -3.61
C LEU A 314 -11.29 -6.81 -2.20
N HIS A 315 -10.37 -6.90 -1.24
CA HIS A 315 -10.67 -6.68 0.17
C HIS A 315 -10.50 -5.23 0.60
N GLY A 316 -9.59 -4.45 0.00
CA GLY A 316 -9.25 -3.10 0.44
C GLY A 316 -8.75 -2.19 -0.67
N ILE A 317 -8.62 -0.90 -0.36
CA ILE A 317 -7.84 0.04 -1.18
C ILE A 317 -6.97 0.91 -0.27
N GLU A 318 -5.87 1.39 -0.82
CA GLU A 318 -5.05 2.41 -0.18
C GLU A 318 -5.73 3.79 -0.25
N VAL A 319 -5.73 4.52 0.87
CA VAL A 319 -6.42 5.82 1.01
C VAL A 319 -5.49 6.94 1.47
N TYR A 320 -4.38 6.59 2.12
CA TYR A 320 -3.41 7.55 2.63
C TYR A 320 -2.11 7.48 1.86
N ARG A 321 -1.51 8.64 1.70
CA ARG A 321 -0.19 8.86 1.13
C ARG A 321 0.69 9.59 2.13
N SER A 322 1.98 9.62 1.86
CA SER A 322 2.97 10.43 2.60
C SER A 322 2.63 11.93 2.66
N ASP A 323 1.86 12.47 1.70
CA ASP A 323 1.39 13.86 1.63
C ASP A 323 -0.06 14.07 2.14
N GLY A 324 -0.73 13.02 2.61
CA GLY A 324 -2.04 13.10 3.27
C GLY A 324 -3.11 12.17 2.68
N LYS A 325 -4.38 12.46 3.00
CA LYS A 325 -5.53 11.68 2.51
C LYS A 325 -5.90 12.08 1.09
N VAL A 326 -6.13 11.09 0.23
CA VAL A 326 -6.59 11.30 -1.14
C VAL A 326 -8.01 11.89 -1.15
N SER A 327 -8.21 12.98 -1.88
CA SER A 327 -9.52 13.60 -2.11
C SER A 327 -10.17 13.09 -3.39
N GLY A 328 -11.48 12.83 -3.39
CA GLY A 328 -12.24 12.57 -4.62
C GLY A 328 -12.55 11.11 -4.94
N LEU A 329 -12.26 10.17 -4.03
CA LEU A 329 -12.79 8.81 -4.13
C LEU A 329 -14.30 8.82 -3.81
N PRO A 330 -15.16 8.17 -4.62
CA PRO A 330 -16.61 8.15 -4.39
C PRO A 330 -16.97 7.54 -3.04
N ASP A 331 -17.76 8.27 -2.22
CA ASP A 331 -18.14 7.85 -0.87
C ASP A 331 -18.88 6.50 -0.84
N ASP A 332 -19.47 6.04 -1.94
CA ASP A 332 -20.21 4.77 -2.09
C ASP A 332 -19.30 3.56 -2.35
N LEU A 333 -18.18 3.73 -3.06
CA LEU A 333 -17.14 2.70 -3.21
C LEU A 333 -16.34 2.52 -1.90
N LEU A 334 -16.34 3.55 -1.05
CA LEU A 334 -15.69 3.57 0.26
C LEU A 334 -16.43 2.77 1.34
N PHE A 335 -17.54 2.09 1.03
CA PHE A 335 -18.41 1.47 2.06
C PHE A 335 -18.28 -0.05 2.23
N SER A 336 -17.49 -0.75 1.42
CA SER A 336 -17.48 -2.23 1.38
C SER A 336 -16.11 -2.89 1.32
N MET A 337 -15.05 -2.16 1.67
CA MET A 337 -13.67 -2.66 1.61
C MET A 337 -12.96 -2.26 2.90
N VAL A 338 -11.90 -2.95 3.30
CA VAL A 338 -11.00 -2.55 4.38
C VAL A 338 -10.34 -1.24 3.97
N PHE A 339 -10.89 -0.14 4.48
CA PHE A 339 -10.28 1.17 4.42
C PHE A 339 -9.50 1.38 5.71
N LEU A 340 -8.35 2.01 5.60
CA LEU A 340 -7.82 2.83 6.68
C LEU A 340 -8.77 4.08 6.79
N ASN A 341 -9.96 3.87 7.38
CA ASN A 341 -10.96 4.79 8.00
C ASN A 341 -11.63 5.99 7.26
N PRO A 342 -12.86 6.45 7.66
CA PRO A 342 -14.01 5.79 8.35
C PRO A 342 -15.29 5.68 7.50
N ALA A 343 -16.24 4.89 8.02
CA ALA A 343 -17.64 4.71 7.61
C ALA A 343 -17.86 3.79 6.40
N ALA A 344 -18.01 2.50 6.69
CA ALA A 344 -18.32 1.47 5.70
C ALA A 344 -19.25 0.44 6.31
N LYS A 345 -20.54 0.69 6.08
CA LYS A 345 -21.70 -0.08 6.53
C LYS A 345 -21.96 -1.16 5.47
N GLU A 346 -22.21 -2.37 5.96
CA GLU A 346 -22.79 -3.53 5.27
C GLU A 346 -21.83 -4.51 4.55
N HIS A 347 -21.79 -5.72 5.13
CA HIS A 347 -21.35 -7.03 4.64
C HIS A 347 -19.86 -7.38 4.84
N GLY A 348 -19.63 -8.21 5.87
CA GLY A 348 -18.33 -8.48 6.47
C GLY A 348 -17.46 -9.53 5.78
N LEU A 349 -16.18 -9.53 6.17
CA LEU A 349 -15.17 -10.52 5.82
C LEU A 349 -14.04 -10.63 6.88
N VAL A 350 -13.83 -11.89 7.31
CA VAL A 350 -12.63 -12.63 7.78
C VAL A 350 -11.98 -12.35 9.16
N GLN A 351 -12.04 -13.37 10.02
CA GLN A 351 -11.35 -13.55 11.31
C GLN A 351 -9.85 -13.91 11.10
N TRP A 352 -8.96 -13.27 11.88
CA TRP A 352 -7.56 -13.66 12.01
C TRP A 352 -7.38 -14.35 13.36
N THR A 353 -6.95 -15.62 13.35
CA THR A 353 -6.53 -16.37 14.54
C THR A 353 -5.05 -16.18 14.82
#